data_AF-A0A093JVZ2-F1
#
_entry.id   AF-A0A093JVZ2-F1
#
_cell.length_a   1.000
_cell.length_b   1.000
_cell.length_c   1.000
_cell.angle_alpha   90.00
_cell.angle_beta   90.00
_cell.angle_gamma   90.00
#
_symmetry.space_group_name_H-M   'P 1'
#
loop_
_entity.id
_entity.type
_entity.pdbx_description
1 polymer ?
#
loop_
_entity_poly.entity_id
_entity_poly.type
_entity_poly.pdbx_seq_one_letter_code
_entity_poly.pdbx_strand_id
1 'polypeptide(L)'
;MLSRLGFESDKERLLRASQDLYDLVYIYVSSTNTIFRLLNEHLGTNFPIISVKENFSIKENLQLLVDALKEMQAIVETKDKDVQEKISHSLYAKIAGP
;
A
#
# COMPACT_ATOMS: atom_id res chain seq x y z
N MET A 1 19.17 -16.54 -33.07
CA MET A 1 20.62 -16.30 -33.22
C MET A 1 21.14 -15.09 -32.42
N LEU A 2 20.28 -14.25 -31.82
CA LEU A 2 20.70 -13.10 -31.00
C LEU A 2 21.19 -13.46 -29.58
N SER A 3 20.76 -14.60 -29.02
CA SER A 3 21.16 -15.07 -27.68
C SER A 3 22.64 -15.44 -27.54
N ARG A 4 23.40 -15.57 -28.66
CA ARG A 4 24.84 -15.85 -28.65
C ARG A 4 25.72 -14.60 -28.50
N LEU A 5 25.13 -13.40 -28.53
CA LEU A 5 25.84 -12.11 -28.40
C LEU A 5 25.72 -11.49 -26.99
N GLY A 6 25.22 -12.23 -26.00
CA GLY A 6 25.01 -11.72 -24.64
C GLY A 6 23.80 -10.82 -24.47
N PHE A 7 23.01 -10.61 -25.52
CA PHE A 7 21.71 -9.93 -25.43
C PHE A 7 20.65 -10.92 -24.96
N GLU A 8 20.08 -10.63 -23.79
CA GLU A 8 18.89 -11.32 -23.26
C GLU A 8 17.78 -11.24 -24.31
N SER A 9 17.12 -12.37 -24.58
CA SER A 9 16.03 -12.38 -25.55
C SER A 9 14.87 -11.52 -25.05
N ASP A 10 14.11 -10.92 -25.96
CA ASP A 10 12.94 -10.12 -25.57
C ASP A 10 11.94 -10.91 -24.72
N LYS A 11 11.89 -12.24 -24.90
CA LYS A 11 11.10 -13.16 -24.07
C LYS A 11 11.62 -13.23 -22.63
N GLU A 12 12.93 -13.40 -22.44
CA GLU A 12 13.55 -13.46 -21.11
C GLU A 12 13.43 -12.10 -20.39
N ARG A 13 13.65 -10.99 -21.11
CA ARG A 13 13.45 -9.63 -20.61
C ARG A 13 12.01 -9.42 -20.12
N LEU A 14 11.02 -9.86 -20.91
CA LEU A 14 9.61 -9.74 -20.55
C LEU A 14 9.27 -10.59 -19.32
N LEU A 15 9.81 -11.81 -19.23
CA LEU A 15 9.58 -12.71 -18.11
C LEU A 15 10.15 -12.12 -16.81
N ARG A 16 11.39 -11.62 -16.86
CA ARG A 16 12.05 -10.95 -15.72
C ARG A 16 11.27 -9.72 -15.28
N ALA A 17 10.90 -8.84 -16.19
CA ALA A 17 10.11 -7.65 -15.86
C ALA A 17 8.74 -8.01 -15.24
N SER A 18 8.13 -9.11 -15.67
CA SER A 18 6.87 -9.59 -15.09
C SER A 18 7.04 -10.11 -13.66
N GLN A 19 8.16 -10.81 -13.38
CA GLN A 19 8.51 -11.25 -12.04
C GLN A 19 8.82 -10.06 -11.14
N ASP A 20 9.64 -9.12 -11.60
CA ASP A 20 9.99 -7.90 -10.85
C ASP A 20 8.73 -7.10 -10.48
N LEU A 21 7.77 -6.98 -11.41
CA LEU A 21 6.48 -6.32 -11.13
C LEU A 21 5.66 -7.06 -10.07
N TYR A 22 5.65 -8.40 -10.11
CA TYR A 22 4.95 -9.20 -9.10
C TYR A 22 5.58 -9.04 -7.71
N ASP A 23 6.91 -9.06 -7.63
CA ASP A 23 7.65 -8.86 -6.38
C ASP A 23 7.39 -7.45 -5.79
N LEU A 24 7.34 -6.43 -6.65
CA LEU A 24 6.96 -5.07 -6.23
C LEU A 24 5.54 -5.01 -5.65
N VAL A 25 4.57 -5.68 -6.28
CA VAL A 25 3.20 -5.78 -5.74
C VAL A 25 3.22 -6.41 -4.34
N TYR A 26 3.99 -7.48 -4.14
CA TYR A 26 4.13 -8.12 -2.84
C TYR A 26 4.73 -7.18 -1.79
N ILE A 27 5.79 -6.46 -2.15
CA ILE A 27 6.44 -5.47 -1.28
C ILE A 27 5.45 -4.38 -0.86
N TYR A 28 4.65 -3.84 -1.80
CA TYR A 28 3.66 -2.82 -1.48
C TYR A 28 2.57 -3.35 -0.53
N VAL A 29 2.01 -4.53 -0.81
CA VAL A 29 0.99 -5.15 0.04
C VAL A 29 1.54 -5.42 1.44
N SER A 30 2.74 -5.97 1.55
CA SER A 30 3.40 -6.23 2.83
C SER A 30 3.66 -4.95 3.63
N SER A 31 4.13 -3.90 2.96
CA SER A 31 4.40 -2.60 3.58
C SER A 31 3.10 -1.94 4.07
N THR A 32 2.04 -1.96 3.26
CA THR A 32 0.72 -1.45 3.67
C THR A 32 0.15 -2.22 4.85
N ASN A 33 0.26 -3.55 4.87
CA ASN A 33 -0.16 -4.34 6.02
C ASN A 33 0.62 -4.00 7.29
N THR A 34 1.91 -3.69 7.19
CA THR A 34 2.72 -3.22 8.32
C THR A 34 2.18 -1.90 8.87
N ILE A 35 1.87 -0.94 7.98
CA ILE A 35 1.24 0.33 8.36
C ILE A 35 -0.11 0.08 9.03
N PHE A 36 -0.96 -0.77 8.45
CA PHE A 36 -2.27 -1.10 9.02
C PHE A 36 -2.18 -1.68 10.43
N ARG A 37 -1.22 -2.56 10.69
CA ARG A 37 -0.99 -3.10 12.04
C ARG A 37 -0.63 -1.99 13.03
N LEU A 38 0.29 -1.09 12.67
CA LEU A 38 0.69 0.02 13.54
C LEU A 38 -0.48 0.95 13.83
N LEU A 39 -1.28 1.29 12.82
CA LEU A 39 -2.47 2.13 13.00
C LEU A 39 -3.51 1.42 13.89
N ASN A 40 -3.74 0.13 13.68
CA ASN A 40 -4.68 -0.65 14.48
C ASN A 40 -4.26 -0.73 15.95
N GLU A 41 -2.96 -0.94 16.20
CA GLU A 41 -2.39 -1.04 17.53
C GLU A 41 -2.43 0.28 18.30
N HIS A 42 -2.11 1.40 17.64
CA HIS A 42 -1.87 2.67 18.33
C HIS A 42 -2.99 3.71 18.20
N LEU A 43 -3.81 3.63 17.15
CA LEU A 43 -4.85 4.63 16.85
C LEU A 43 -6.27 4.06 16.96
N GLY A 44 -6.43 2.82 17.42
CA GLY A 44 -7.73 2.16 17.54
C GLY A 44 -8.49 2.13 16.22
N THR A 45 -7.79 1.86 15.12
CA THR A 45 -8.37 1.53 13.81
C THR A 45 -8.58 0.03 13.69
N ASN A 46 -9.27 -0.41 12.62
CA ASN A 46 -9.47 -1.83 12.34
C ASN A 46 -9.35 -2.12 10.84
N PHE A 47 -8.20 -1.77 10.24
CA PHE A 47 -7.93 -2.03 8.84
C PHE A 47 -7.71 -3.52 8.56
N PRO A 48 -8.28 -4.05 7.47
CA PRO A 48 -8.13 -5.46 7.10
C PRO A 48 -6.76 -5.75 6.50
N ILE A 49 -6.21 -6.94 6.77
CA ILE A 49 -4.98 -7.40 6.10
C ILE A 49 -5.26 -7.75 4.65
N ILE A 50 -4.46 -7.19 3.74
CA ILE A 50 -4.51 -7.41 2.31
C ILE A 50 -3.62 -8.61 1.96
N SER A 51 -4.01 -9.42 0.97
CA SER A 51 -3.18 -10.52 0.47
C SER A 51 -3.09 -10.45 -1.05
N VAL A 52 -1.88 -10.65 -1.58
CA VAL A 52 -1.69 -10.86 -3.02
C VAL A 52 -2.38 -12.17 -3.39
N LYS A 53 -3.19 -12.12 -4.45
CA LYS A 53 -3.92 -13.26 -4.99
C LYS A 53 -3.19 -13.76 -6.24
N GLU A 54 -2.71 -14.99 -6.20
CA GLU A 54 -1.97 -15.61 -7.32
C GLU A 54 -2.85 -15.81 -8.56
N ASN A 55 -4.16 -15.99 -8.37
CA ASN A 55 -5.14 -16.10 -9.44
C ASN A 55 -5.56 -14.75 -10.04
N PHE A 56 -5.04 -13.63 -9.52
CA PHE A 56 -5.33 -12.28 -10.01
C PHE A 56 -4.17 -11.78 -10.86
N SER A 57 -4.51 -10.95 -11.86
CA SER A 57 -3.52 -10.15 -12.56
C SER A 57 -2.84 -9.14 -11.63
N ILE A 58 -1.68 -8.63 -12.05
CA ILE A 58 -0.97 -7.53 -11.36
C ILE A 58 -1.91 -6.33 -11.14
N LYS A 59 -2.70 -5.98 -12.17
CA LYS A 59 -3.65 -4.86 -12.11
C LYS A 59 -4.71 -5.08 -11.03
N GLU A 60 -5.28 -6.27 -10.94
CA GLU A 60 -6.32 -6.58 -9.94
C GLU A 60 -5.74 -6.55 -8.52
N ASN A 61 -4.53 -7.08 -8.31
CA ASN A 61 -3.85 -6.97 -7.02
C ASN A 61 -3.54 -5.51 -6.62
N LEU A 62 -3.11 -4.69 -7.58
CA LEU A 62 -2.91 -3.25 -7.35
C LEU A 62 -4.22 -2.53 -7.07
N GLN A 63 -5.34 -2.95 -7.68
CA GLN A 63 -6.64 -2.38 -7.39
C GLN A 63 -7.07 -2.66 -5.94
N LEU A 64 -6.88 -3.89 -5.45
CA LEU A 64 -7.12 -4.23 -4.03
C LEU A 64 -6.32 -3.33 -3.09
N LEU A 65 -5.05 -3.07 -3.43
CA LEU A 65 -4.19 -2.18 -2.67
C LEU A 65 -4.71 -0.74 -2.67
N VAL A 66 -5.09 -0.21 -3.84
CA VAL A 66 -5.63 1.16 -3.98
C VAL A 66 -6.92 1.32 -3.20
N ASP A 67 -7.81 0.33 -3.25
CA ASP A 67 -9.09 0.40 -2.54
C ASP A 67 -8.89 0.40 -1.03
N ALA A 68 -7.98 -0.43 -0.52
CA ALA A 68 -7.63 -0.43 0.89
C ALA A 68 -6.95 0.88 1.35
N LEU A 69 -6.10 1.49 0.51
CA LEU A 69 -5.49 2.79 0.82
C LEU A 69 -6.52 3.93 0.84
N LYS A 70 -7.53 3.89 -0.03
CA LYS A 70 -8.65 4.86 0.01
C LYS A 70 -9.49 4.69 1.27
N GLU A 71 -9.78 3.46 1.67
CA GLU A 71 -10.47 3.18 2.93
C GLU A 71 -9.66 3.69 4.13
N MET A 72 -8.34 3.43 4.12
CA MET A 72 -7.41 3.98 5.11
C MET A 72 -7.50 5.49 5.20
N GLN A 73 -7.42 6.18 4.06
CA GLN A 73 -7.52 7.63 4.00
C GLN A 73 -8.82 8.13 4.65
N ALA A 74 -9.97 7.56 4.27
CA ALA A 74 -11.27 7.99 4.80
C ALA A 74 -11.38 7.81 6.33
N ILE A 75 -10.87 6.69 6.86
CA ILE A 75 -10.88 6.41 8.30
C ILE A 75 -9.94 7.34 9.06
N VAL A 76 -8.73 7.57 8.53
CA VAL A 76 -7.76 8.49 9.16
C VAL A 76 -8.29 9.91 9.17
N GLU A 77 -8.87 10.40 8.07
CA GLU A 77 -9.50 11.73 8.00
C GLU A 77 -10.68 11.87 8.98
N THR A 78 -11.46 10.78 9.18
CA THR A 78 -12.54 10.79 10.17
C THR A 78 -12.00 10.88 11.59
N LYS A 79 -10.92 10.14 11.91
CA LYS A 79 -10.28 10.21 13.21
C LYS A 79 -9.61 11.56 13.47
N ASP A 80 -9.00 12.16 12.45
CA ASP A 80 -8.40 13.49 12.52
C ASP A 80 -9.43 14.55 12.93
N LYS A 81 -10.61 14.55 12.28
CA LYS A 81 -11.74 15.41 12.64
C LYS A 81 -12.25 15.16 14.06
N ASP A 82 -12.39 13.89 14.46
CA ASP A 82 -12.82 13.53 15.82
C ASP A 82 -11.83 14.06 16.89
N VAL A 83 -10.53 13.98 16.61
CA VAL A 83 -9.50 14.59 17.49
C VAL A 83 -9.64 16.10 17.51
N GLN A 84 -9.79 16.75 16.34
CA GLN A 84 -9.96 18.20 16.23
C GLN A 84 -11.17 18.71 17.03
N GLU A 85 -12.26 17.95 17.08
CA GLU A 85 -13.47 18.29 17.84
C GLU A 85 -13.32 18.07 19.35
N LYS A 86 -12.49 17.11 19.77
CA LYS A 86 -12.34 16.70 21.18
C LYS A 86 -11.28 17.48 21.95
N ILE A 87 -10.31 18.10 21.27
CA ILE A 87 -9.23 18.85 21.93
C ILE A 87 -9.34 20.35 21.64
N SER A 88 -8.67 21.19 22.44
CA SER A 88 -8.70 22.62 22.19
C SER A 88 -8.04 22.96 20.85
N HIS A 89 -8.59 23.97 20.15
CA HIS A 89 -8.04 24.41 18.87
C HIS A 89 -6.55 24.77 18.95
N SER A 90 -6.11 25.36 20.07
CA SER A 90 -4.71 25.70 20.32
C SER A 90 -3.81 24.48 20.50
N LEU A 91 -4.31 23.39 21.09
CA LEU A 91 -3.57 22.15 21.25
C LEU A 91 -3.50 21.39 19.92
N TYR A 92 -4.63 21.32 19.19
CA TYR A 92 -4.66 20.73 17.86
C TYR A 92 -3.69 21.41 16.90
N ALA A 93 -3.70 22.75 16.85
CA ALA A 93 -2.79 23.51 15.99
C ALA A 93 -1.30 23.27 16.31
N LYS A 94 -0.96 22.94 17.57
CA LYS A 94 0.41 22.57 17.96
C LYS A 94 0.80 21.15 17.53
N ILE A 95 -0.16 20.24 17.39
CA ILE A 95 0.08 18.84 17.02
C ILE A 95 0.05 18.67 15.50
N ALA A 96 -0.90 19.31 14.82
CA ALA A 96 -1.11 19.22 13.37
C ALA A 96 -0.28 20.22 12.56
N GLY A 97 0.28 21.25 13.21
CA GLY A 97 1.18 22.21 12.57
C GLY A 97 2.52 21.59 12.17
N PRO A 98 3.22 22.18 11.17
CA PRO A 98 4.55 21.73 10.74
C PRO A 98 5.62 21.86 11.83
#